data_AF-A0A233VI39-F1
#
_entry.id   AF-A0A233VI39-F1
#
_cell.length_a   1.000
_cell.length_b   1.000
_cell.length_c   1.000
_cell.angle_alpha   90.00
_cell.angle_beta   90.00
_cell.angle_gamma   90.00
#
_symmetry.space_group_name_H-M   'P 1'
#
loop_
_entity.id
_entity.type
_entity.pdbx_description
1 polymer ?
#
loop_
_entity_poly.entity_id
_entity_poly.type
_entity_poly.pdbx_seq_one_letter_code
_entity_poly.pdbx_strand_id
1 'polypeptide(L)'
;MNFDYFYNRQSEMYNFIRLPMVLMEDEVFESISIEAKVLYSYMLNRMGLSYKNGWIDEDGKVFIYYTIESIKEQFNCASEKANKLIAELDIKSGIGLIEKKRQGLGKPNRIYVKDFMSIFNNMELKNQEVRKTKFQKFDNRNSRDSNIESQDFRKSEGNYNNISNNELRKNDFSKGQKPYGIYKNIFLTDEEYKDLTNELGSRISEYIDRLSSYMKANNRAYQDHKATIINWYLNDQAKSINDKSTRKMNYDIGESL
;
A
#
# COMPACT_ATOMS: atom_id res chain seq x y z
N MET A 1 0.17 18.86 -34.65
CA MET A 1 1.20 18.09 -33.93
C MET A 1 1.24 16.70 -34.54
N ASN A 2 2.42 16.16 -34.85
CA ASN A 2 2.57 14.80 -35.35
C ASN A 2 3.37 14.01 -34.31
N PHE A 3 2.78 12.94 -33.76
CA PHE A 3 3.42 12.09 -32.77
C PHE A 3 4.14 10.95 -33.50
N ASP A 4 5.35 10.63 -33.07
CA ASP A 4 6.17 9.56 -33.64
C ASP A 4 6.10 8.29 -32.77
N TYR A 5 6.55 7.15 -33.31
CA TYR A 5 6.50 5.87 -32.62
C TYR A 5 7.66 5.67 -31.64
N PHE A 6 7.48 4.76 -30.69
CA PHE A 6 8.54 4.30 -29.80
C PHE A 6 9.44 3.31 -30.54
N TYR A 7 10.74 3.60 -30.64
CA TYR A 7 11.69 2.77 -31.40
C TYR A 7 12.74 2.07 -30.51
N ASN A 8 12.82 2.36 -29.20
CA ASN A 8 13.69 1.67 -28.23
C ASN A 8 13.21 1.83 -26.76
N ARG A 9 14.09 1.62 -25.75
CA ARG A 9 13.85 1.84 -24.30
C ARG A 9 13.65 3.33 -23.88
N GLN A 10 12.95 4.12 -24.70
CA GLN A 10 12.50 5.47 -24.35
C GLN A 10 11.58 5.49 -23.13
N SER A 11 11.01 4.34 -22.72
CA SER A 11 10.15 4.24 -21.54
C SER A 11 10.86 4.56 -20.22
N GLU A 12 12.18 4.39 -20.14
CA GLU A 12 12.98 4.74 -18.95
C GLU A 12 13.22 6.26 -18.80
N MET A 13 12.93 7.05 -19.84
CA MET A 13 13.11 8.51 -19.83
C MET A 13 11.95 9.28 -19.18
N TYR A 14 10.90 8.58 -18.71
CA TYR A 14 9.72 9.21 -18.16
C TYR A 14 9.76 9.32 -16.63
N ASN A 15 9.47 10.50 -16.11
CA ASN A 15 9.21 10.70 -14.69
C ASN A 15 7.79 10.22 -14.36
N PHE A 16 7.69 9.15 -13.59
CA PHE A 16 6.41 8.57 -13.19
C PHE A 16 5.90 9.14 -11.87
N ILE A 17 4.58 9.35 -11.80
CA ILE A 17 3.87 9.58 -10.54
C ILE A 17 3.33 8.23 -10.07
N ARG A 18 3.65 7.87 -8.84
CA ARG A 18 3.10 6.66 -8.22
C ARG A 18 1.73 7.00 -7.63
N LEU A 19 0.68 6.46 -8.25
CA LEU A 19 -0.68 6.53 -7.75
C LEU A 19 -1.02 5.21 -7.03
N PRO A 20 -1.27 5.21 -5.71
CA PRO A 20 -1.67 3.99 -5.00
C PRO A 20 -2.98 3.41 -5.56
N MET A 21 -2.96 2.13 -5.95
CA MET A 21 -4.14 1.43 -6.50
C MET A 21 -5.31 1.41 -5.51
N VAL A 22 -5.04 1.37 -4.20
CA VAL A 22 -6.08 1.43 -3.17
C VAL A 22 -6.95 2.69 -3.30
N LEU A 23 -6.37 3.83 -3.69
CA LEU A 23 -7.16 5.05 -3.92
C LEU A 23 -8.08 4.91 -5.14
N MET A 24 -7.77 4.02 -6.08
CA MET A 24 -8.55 3.79 -7.29
C MET A 24 -9.63 2.71 -7.11
N GLU A 25 -9.34 1.68 -6.31
CA GLU A 25 -10.14 0.46 -6.23
C GLU A 25 -11.06 0.41 -5.01
N ASP A 26 -10.68 1.05 -3.89
CA ASP A 26 -11.43 0.93 -2.64
C ASP A 26 -12.59 1.94 -2.56
N GLU A 27 -13.77 1.45 -2.14
CA GLU A 27 -15.02 2.20 -2.02
C GLU A 27 -14.90 3.43 -1.12
N VAL A 28 -14.02 3.39 -0.10
CA VAL A 28 -13.81 4.51 0.81
C VAL A 28 -13.31 5.75 0.06
N PHE A 29 -12.58 5.57 -1.04
CA PHE A 29 -12.02 6.65 -1.84
C PHE A 29 -12.81 6.91 -3.14
N GLU A 30 -13.97 6.28 -3.34
CA GLU A 30 -14.77 6.41 -4.56
C GLU A 30 -15.23 7.86 -4.79
N SER A 31 -15.58 8.57 -3.72
CA SER A 31 -16.08 9.95 -3.80
C SER A 31 -15.03 11.00 -4.20
N ILE A 32 -13.74 10.63 -4.22
CA ILE A 32 -12.66 11.55 -4.61
C ILE A 32 -12.50 11.53 -6.13
N SER A 33 -12.39 12.71 -6.75
CA SER A 33 -12.08 12.80 -8.17
C SER A 33 -10.69 12.21 -8.50
N ILE A 34 -10.52 11.67 -9.71
CA ILE A 34 -9.23 11.12 -10.16
C ILE A 34 -8.12 12.20 -10.09
N GLU A 35 -8.44 13.45 -10.44
CA GLU A 35 -7.48 14.56 -10.35
C GLU A 35 -7.05 14.83 -8.91
N ALA A 36 -7.96 14.74 -7.93
CA ALA A 36 -7.60 14.87 -6.52
C ALA A 36 -6.78 13.67 -6.02
N LYS A 37 -7.04 12.45 -6.50
CA LYS A 37 -6.20 11.26 -6.22
C LYS A 37 -4.77 11.43 -6.78
N VAL A 38 -4.64 11.99 -7.98
CA VAL A 38 -3.35 12.35 -8.58
C VAL A 38 -2.67 13.47 -7.79
N LEU A 39 -3.40 14.50 -7.38
CA LEU A 39 -2.87 15.59 -6.54
C LEU A 39 -2.31 15.06 -5.22
N TYR A 40 -3.04 14.17 -4.57
CA TYR A 40 -2.58 13.50 -3.36
C TYR A 40 -1.29 12.69 -3.60
N SER A 41 -1.16 12.04 -4.76
CA SER A 41 0.06 11.32 -5.15
C SER A 41 1.28 12.24 -5.32
N TYR A 42 1.10 13.44 -5.89
CA TYR A 42 2.14 14.46 -5.91
C TYR A 42 2.52 14.90 -4.48
N MET A 43 1.54 15.08 -3.60
CA MET A 43 1.80 15.45 -2.20
C MET A 43 2.57 14.36 -1.44
N LEU A 44 2.28 13.08 -1.69
CA LEU A 44 3.05 11.95 -1.14
C LEU A 44 4.53 11.98 -1.56
N ASN A 45 4.80 12.20 -2.85
CA ASN A 45 6.17 12.33 -3.35
C ASN A 45 6.90 13.51 -2.68
N ARG A 46 6.20 14.64 -2.49
CA ARG A 46 6.75 15.85 -1.88
C ARG A 46 6.94 15.72 -0.37
N MET A 47 6.12 14.92 0.31
CA MET A 47 6.30 14.56 1.71
C MET A 47 7.65 13.84 1.90
N GLY A 48 8.01 12.92 1.01
CA GLY A 48 9.31 12.25 1.04
C GLY A 48 10.51 13.21 0.95
N LEU A 49 10.39 14.29 0.16
CA LEU A 49 11.40 15.35 0.11
C LEU A 49 11.40 16.21 1.38
N SER A 50 10.22 16.50 1.92
CA SER A 50 10.05 17.35 3.11
C SER A 50 10.67 16.69 4.35
N TYR A 51 10.55 15.36 4.49
CA TYR A 51 11.24 14.60 5.53
C TYR A 51 12.77 14.75 5.44
N LYS A 52 13.33 14.59 4.23
CA LYS A 52 14.78 14.76 4.00
C LYS A 52 15.27 16.17 4.30
N ASN A 53 14.42 17.18 4.06
CA ASN A 53 14.71 18.58 4.32
C ASN A 53 14.45 19.01 5.78
N GLY A 54 14.07 18.08 6.67
CA GLY A 54 13.80 18.39 8.08
C GLY A 54 12.55 19.23 8.30
N TRP A 55 11.60 19.24 7.36
CA TRP A 55 10.30 19.91 7.53
C TRP A 55 9.38 19.07 8.40
N ILE A 56 9.70 19.06 9.69
CA ILE A 56 9.07 18.28 10.74
C ILE A 56 8.67 19.27 11.84
N ASP A 57 7.46 19.13 12.38
CA ASP A 57 7.03 19.93 13.52
C ASP A 57 7.46 19.34 14.87
N GLU A 58 7.07 19.99 15.96
CA GLU A 58 7.43 19.62 17.34
C GLU A 58 6.89 18.24 17.75
N ASP A 59 5.79 17.79 17.12
CA ASP A 59 5.19 16.47 17.35
C ASP A 59 5.83 15.37 16.48
N GLY A 60 6.86 15.70 15.68
CA GLY A 60 7.45 14.76 14.74
C GLY A 60 6.65 14.56 13.45
N LYS A 61 5.66 15.40 13.15
CA LYS A 61 4.84 15.29 11.95
C LYS A 61 5.49 16.03 10.78
N VAL A 62 5.65 15.33 9.67
CA VAL A 62 6.16 15.92 8.41
C VAL A 62 5.08 16.81 7.79
N PHE A 63 5.47 18.00 7.36
CA PHE A 63 4.59 18.91 6.62
C PHE A 63 5.20 19.32 5.28
N ILE A 64 4.34 19.72 4.35
CA ILE A 64 4.73 20.24 3.04
C ILE A 64 4.19 21.65 2.83
N TYR A 65 4.86 22.44 2.00
CA TYR A 65 4.34 23.73 1.50
C TYR A 65 3.82 23.61 0.08
N TYR A 66 2.51 23.39 -0.11
CA TYR A 66 1.91 23.26 -1.44
C TYR A 66 0.88 24.37 -1.65
N THR A 67 1.19 25.34 -2.51
CA THR A 67 0.33 26.50 -2.72
C THR A 67 -0.74 26.20 -3.77
N ILE A 68 -1.79 27.02 -3.80
CA ILE A 68 -2.79 26.98 -4.88
C ILE A 68 -2.13 27.26 -6.22
N GLU A 69 -1.13 28.14 -6.28
CA GLU A 69 -0.41 28.44 -7.52
C GLU A 69 0.33 27.22 -8.05
N SER A 70 1.03 26.46 -7.18
CA SER A 70 1.68 25.21 -7.58
C SER A 70 0.68 24.18 -8.12
N ILE A 71 -0.55 24.15 -7.62
CA ILE A 71 -1.60 23.26 -8.14
C ILE A 71 -2.06 23.72 -9.53
N LYS A 72 -2.31 25.03 -9.68
CA LYS A 72 -2.73 25.61 -10.97
C LYS A 72 -1.71 25.33 -12.05
N GLU A 73 -0.42 25.49 -11.75
CA GLU A 73 0.69 25.16 -12.66
C GLU A 73 0.72 23.65 -12.97
N GLN A 74 0.65 22.80 -11.95
CA GLN A 74 0.77 21.35 -12.11
C GLN A 74 -0.38 20.72 -12.90
N PHE A 75 -1.60 21.24 -12.71
CA PHE A 75 -2.83 20.73 -13.33
C PHE A 75 -3.35 21.60 -14.48
N ASN A 76 -2.62 22.67 -14.82
CA ASN A 76 -3.03 23.69 -15.79
C ASN A 76 -4.50 24.12 -15.61
N CYS A 77 -4.85 24.54 -14.40
CA CYS A 77 -6.24 24.81 -14.03
C CYS A 77 -6.46 26.17 -13.38
N ALA A 78 -7.71 26.65 -13.42
CA ALA A 78 -8.11 27.87 -12.75
C ALA A 78 -8.13 27.71 -11.22
N SER A 79 -8.01 28.83 -10.51
CA SER A 79 -7.98 28.87 -9.03
C SER A 79 -9.18 28.18 -8.39
N GLU A 80 -10.38 28.28 -8.99
CA GLU A 80 -11.58 27.63 -8.46
C GLU A 80 -11.44 26.10 -8.47
N LYS A 81 -10.95 25.53 -9.57
CA LYS A 81 -10.71 24.08 -9.69
C LYS A 81 -9.61 23.63 -8.73
N ALA A 82 -8.50 24.36 -8.65
CA ALA A 82 -7.44 24.06 -7.69
C ALA A 82 -7.93 24.04 -6.24
N ASN A 83 -8.81 24.98 -5.86
CA ASN A 83 -9.42 25.00 -4.54
C ASN A 83 -10.36 23.81 -4.32
N LYS A 84 -11.16 23.41 -5.32
CA LYS A 84 -12.03 22.22 -5.26
C LYS A 84 -11.21 20.94 -5.03
N LEU A 85 -10.13 20.74 -5.79
CA LEU A 85 -9.24 19.58 -5.63
C LEU A 85 -8.63 19.51 -4.23
N ILE A 86 -8.15 20.64 -3.69
CA ILE A 86 -7.66 20.68 -2.30
C ILE A 86 -8.78 20.41 -1.29
N ALA A 87 -9.98 20.94 -1.54
CA ALA A 87 -11.11 20.83 -0.63
C ALA A 87 -11.63 19.38 -0.52
N GLU A 88 -11.61 18.62 -1.62
CA GLU A 88 -11.94 17.19 -1.63
C GLU A 88 -11.02 16.38 -0.71
N LEU A 89 -9.74 16.75 -0.63
CA LEU A 89 -8.75 16.06 0.20
C LEU A 89 -8.73 16.54 1.66
N ASP A 90 -9.14 17.78 1.91
CA ASP A 90 -9.02 18.43 3.23
C ASP A 90 -9.98 17.84 4.27
N ILE A 91 -9.53 17.75 5.52
CA ILE A 91 -10.33 17.22 6.64
C ILE A 91 -11.58 18.05 6.95
N LYS A 92 -11.64 19.34 6.60
CA LYS A 92 -12.78 20.19 6.92
C LYS A 92 -13.91 20.08 5.92
N SER A 93 -13.59 19.81 4.65
CA SER A 93 -14.55 19.89 3.54
C SER A 93 -14.69 18.60 2.74
N GLY A 94 -13.80 17.64 2.94
CA GLY A 94 -13.75 16.42 2.16
C GLY A 94 -13.33 15.22 3.02
N ILE A 95 -12.59 14.30 2.41
CA ILE A 95 -12.33 12.98 3.01
C ILE A 95 -11.30 13.00 4.14
N GLY A 96 -10.48 14.05 4.23
CA GLY A 96 -9.46 14.18 5.27
C GLY A 96 -8.16 13.43 5.04
N LEU A 97 -7.74 13.28 3.78
CA LEU A 97 -6.39 12.83 3.42
C LEU A 97 -5.32 13.90 3.67
N ILE A 98 -5.70 15.17 3.80
CA ILE A 98 -4.81 16.26 4.18
C ILE A 98 -5.38 17.13 5.30
N GLU A 99 -4.50 17.82 6.01
CA GLU A 99 -4.85 18.84 7.00
C GLU A 99 -4.00 20.10 6.80
N LYS A 100 -4.66 21.25 6.64
CA LYS A 100 -3.99 22.55 6.51
C LYS A 100 -3.95 23.30 7.84
N LYS A 101 -2.75 23.69 8.29
CA LYS A 101 -2.57 24.59 9.44
C LYS A 101 -2.00 25.94 8.99
N ARG A 102 -2.69 27.01 9.39
CA ARG A 102 -2.24 28.40 9.16
C ARG A 102 -1.10 28.73 10.13
N GLN A 103 -0.03 29.34 9.62
CA GLN A 103 1.10 29.80 10.44
C GLN A 103 1.01 31.29 10.82
N GLY A 104 0.16 32.06 10.14
CA GLY A 104 0.10 33.53 10.31
C GLY A 104 1.25 34.26 9.61
N LEU A 105 1.29 35.59 9.75
CA LEU A 105 2.38 36.47 9.28
C LEU A 105 2.72 36.36 7.78
N GLY A 106 1.73 36.09 6.93
CA GLY A 106 1.93 35.94 5.47
C GLY A 106 2.68 34.67 5.06
N LYS A 107 3.01 33.78 6.00
CA LYS A 107 3.66 32.50 5.70
C LYS A 107 2.67 31.53 5.04
N PRO A 108 3.14 30.67 4.12
CA PRO A 108 2.29 29.65 3.50
C PRO A 108 1.75 28.67 4.56
N ASN A 109 0.61 28.05 4.27
CA ASN A 109 0.05 27.04 5.18
C ASN A 109 0.94 25.80 5.20
N ARG A 110 1.11 25.20 6.39
CA ARG A 110 1.64 23.85 6.52
C ARG A 110 0.55 22.86 6.14
N ILE A 111 0.86 21.95 5.24
CA ILE A 111 -0.04 20.86 4.84
C ILE A 111 0.52 19.55 5.37
N TYR A 112 -0.28 18.86 6.16
CA TYR A 112 0.02 17.53 6.67
C TYR A 112 -0.67 16.50 5.78
N VAL A 113 0.11 15.61 5.17
CA VAL A 113 -0.39 14.53 4.32
C VAL A 113 -0.59 13.31 5.21
N LYS A 114 -1.82 12.82 5.33
CA LYS A 114 -2.18 11.72 6.23
C LYS A 114 -1.99 10.38 5.55
N ASP A 115 -1.70 9.34 6.33
CA ASP A 115 -1.63 7.98 5.80
C ASP A 115 -3.04 7.46 5.49
N PHE A 116 -3.34 7.28 4.20
CA PHE A 116 -4.61 6.76 3.73
C PHE A 116 -4.90 5.34 4.25
N MET A 117 -3.88 4.56 4.62
CA MET A 117 -4.08 3.22 5.18
C MET A 117 -4.58 3.23 6.63
N SER A 118 -4.44 4.35 7.34
CA SER A 118 -4.86 4.48 8.74
C SER A 118 -6.37 4.28 8.95
N ILE A 119 -7.19 4.48 7.91
CA ILE A 119 -8.64 4.28 7.98
C ILE A 119 -9.03 2.81 8.20
N PHE A 120 -8.27 1.87 7.63
CA PHE A 120 -8.54 0.44 7.75
C PHE A 120 -8.22 -0.09 9.14
N ASN A 121 -7.14 0.40 9.76
CA ASN A 121 -6.80 0.08 11.15
C ASN A 121 -7.92 0.47 12.11
N ASN A 122 -8.54 1.65 11.88
CA ASN A 122 -9.65 2.13 12.70
C ASN A 122 -10.94 1.33 12.47
N MET A 123 -11.21 0.86 11.26
CA MET A 123 -12.35 -0.03 10.99
C MET A 123 -12.19 -1.38 11.67
N GLU A 124 -11.00 -1.97 11.67
CA GLU A 124 -10.74 -3.23 12.37
C GLU A 124 -11.00 -3.10 13.89
N LEU A 125 -10.57 -2.00 14.50
CA LEU A 125 -10.83 -1.69 15.90
C LEU A 125 -12.33 -1.52 16.18
N LYS A 126 -13.06 -0.74 15.36
CA LYS A 126 -14.51 -0.58 15.50
C LYS A 126 -15.25 -1.90 15.34
N ASN A 127 -14.85 -2.74 14.39
CA ASN A 127 -15.46 -4.05 14.17
C ASN A 127 -15.20 -5.00 15.36
N GLN A 128 -14.05 -4.90 16.05
CA GLN A 128 -13.80 -5.63 17.28
C GLN A 128 -14.65 -5.13 18.46
N GLU A 129 -14.88 -3.82 18.58
CA GLU A 129 -15.75 -3.24 19.61
C GLU A 129 -17.23 -3.57 19.39
N VAL A 130 -17.71 -3.54 18.14
CA VAL A 130 -19.08 -3.96 17.79
C VAL A 130 -19.28 -5.45 18.06
N ARG A 131 -18.26 -6.29 17.82
CA ARG A 131 -18.30 -7.70 18.21
C ARG A 131 -18.38 -7.85 19.72
N LYS A 132 -17.57 -7.13 20.51
CA LYS A 132 -17.60 -7.17 21.99
C LYS A 132 -18.93 -6.70 22.58
N THR A 133 -19.57 -5.70 21.99
CA THR A 133 -20.86 -5.17 22.47
C THR A 133 -22.06 -6.04 22.09
N LYS A 134 -21.98 -6.82 21.01
CA LYS A 134 -23.00 -7.83 20.66
C LYS A 134 -22.94 -9.07 21.56
N PHE A 135 -21.80 -9.39 22.18
CA PHE A 135 -21.68 -10.48 23.16
C PHE A 135 -22.19 -10.13 24.57
N GLN A 136 -22.52 -8.86 24.86
CA GLN A 136 -23.04 -8.45 26.18
C GLN A 136 -24.57 -8.24 26.24
N LYS A 137 -25.30 -8.47 25.13
CA LYS A 137 -26.77 -8.26 25.10
C LYS A 137 -27.60 -9.53 24.89
N PHE A 138 -27.03 -10.73 25.09
CA PHE A 138 -27.75 -12.00 24.95
C PHE A 138 -27.81 -12.87 26.21
N ASP A 139 -27.67 -12.29 27.40
CA ASP A 139 -28.00 -12.98 28.66
C ASP A 139 -29.22 -12.33 29.33
N ASN A 140 -30.38 -12.51 28.70
CA ASN A 140 -31.65 -12.76 29.39
C ASN A 140 -32.81 -12.71 28.39
N ARG A 141 -33.30 -13.89 28.00
CA ARG A 141 -34.73 -14.22 27.96
C ARG A 141 -34.88 -15.72 27.70
N ASN A 142 -35.50 -16.38 28.67
CA ASN A 142 -35.87 -17.79 28.65
C ASN A 142 -36.79 -18.15 27.47
N SER A 143 -36.71 -19.44 27.14
CA SER A 143 -37.43 -20.23 26.14
C SER A 143 -38.90 -19.89 25.84
N ARG A 144 -39.31 -20.08 24.58
CA ARG A 144 -40.30 -21.10 24.16
C ARG A 144 -40.54 -21.10 22.63
N ASP A 145 -40.77 -22.31 22.13
CA ASP A 145 -41.09 -22.80 20.79
C ASP A 145 -41.86 -21.89 19.81
N SER A 146 -41.54 -21.99 18.52
CA SER A 146 -42.45 -22.60 17.52
C SER A 146 -41.84 -22.61 16.09
N ASN A 147 -42.15 -23.69 15.38
CA ASN A 147 -41.71 -24.07 14.02
C ASN A 147 -42.41 -23.28 12.87
N ILE A 148 -42.00 -23.62 11.63
CA ILE A 148 -42.74 -23.48 10.33
C ILE A 148 -42.50 -22.09 9.67
N GLU A 149 -42.12 -21.92 8.40
CA GLU A 149 -42.18 -22.74 7.17
C GLU A 149 -41.16 -22.23 6.13
N SER A 150 -40.70 -23.14 5.28
CA SER A 150 -39.95 -22.92 4.04
C SER A 150 -40.89 -22.69 2.86
N GLN A 151 -40.53 -21.82 1.91
CA GLN A 151 -41.10 -21.86 0.55
C GLN A 151 -40.10 -21.42 -0.53
N ASP A 152 -39.35 -22.42 -0.98
CA ASP A 152 -39.11 -22.89 -2.35
C ASP A 152 -38.83 -21.93 -3.55
N PHE A 153 -37.61 -22.14 -4.06
CA PHE A 153 -37.19 -22.39 -5.45
C PHE A 153 -37.55 -21.40 -6.58
N ARG A 154 -36.49 -20.95 -7.28
CA ARG A 154 -36.15 -21.47 -8.63
C ARG A 154 -34.64 -21.39 -8.88
N LYS A 155 -34.01 -22.57 -9.00
CA LYS A 155 -32.71 -22.76 -9.64
C LYS A 155 -32.95 -22.96 -11.14
N SER A 156 -32.07 -22.42 -11.97
CA SER A 156 -31.66 -23.07 -13.23
C SER A 156 -30.17 -22.81 -13.47
N GLU A 157 -29.44 -23.91 -13.67
CA GLU A 157 -27.99 -24.05 -13.66
C GLU A 157 -27.33 -23.94 -15.05
N GLY A 158 -26.01 -23.69 -15.00
CA GLY A 158 -25.00 -23.81 -16.06
C GLY A 158 -23.76 -23.02 -15.61
N ASN A 159 -22.91 -23.42 -14.64
CA ASN A 159 -22.01 -24.60 -14.51
C ASN A 159 -20.96 -24.65 -15.66
N TYR A 160 -19.63 -24.61 -15.48
CA TYR A 160 -18.67 -24.94 -14.38
C TYR A 160 -17.37 -24.10 -14.58
N ASN A 161 -16.51 -23.71 -13.62
CA ASN A 161 -16.07 -24.23 -12.31
C ASN A 161 -15.83 -23.05 -11.33
N ASN A 162 -16.45 -22.97 -10.13
CA ASN A 162 -16.09 -23.65 -8.86
C ASN A 162 -14.74 -23.17 -8.26
N ILE A 163 -14.59 -22.71 -7.02
CA ILE A 163 -15.37 -22.81 -5.77
C ILE A 163 -14.95 -21.66 -4.83
N SER A 164 -15.95 -21.05 -4.19
CA SER A 164 -15.81 -20.24 -2.98
C SER A 164 -15.28 -21.10 -1.83
N ASN A 165 -14.26 -20.64 -1.11
CA ASN A 165 -14.00 -21.09 0.27
C ASN A 165 -13.82 -19.86 1.18
N ASN A 166 -14.93 -19.15 1.41
CA ASN A 166 -15.12 -18.30 2.58
C ASN A 166 -15.73 -19.15 3.70
N GLU A 167 -14.93 -20.03 4.30
CA GLU A 167 -15.14 -20.66 5.61
C GLU A 167 -14.00 -21.67 5.82
N LEU A 168 -13.33 -21.60 6.97
CA LEU A 168 -12.05 -22.26 7.33
C LEU A 168 -10.81 -21.48 6.90
N ARG A 169 -10.21 -20.73 7.84
CA ARG A 169 -8.82 -20.90 8.34
C ARG A 169 -8.56 -19.89 9.48
N LYS A 170 -9.19 -20.12 10.63
CA LYS A 170 -8.50 -19.86 11.91
C LYS A 170 -7.41 -20.92 11.97
N ASN A 171 -6.19 -20.59 11.56
CA ASN A 171 -5.06 -21.52 11.70
C ASN A 171 -4.43 -21.32 13.08
N ASP A 172 -4.33 -22.42 13.79
CA ASP A 172 -3.54 -22.62 14.99
C ASP A 172 -2.10 -22.13 14.79
N PHE A 173 -1.75 -21.01 15.40
CA PHE A 173 -0.35 -20.67 15.65
C PHE A 173 0.15 -21.49 16.84
N SER A 174 0.54 -22.74 16.61
CA SER A 174 1.26 -23.54 17.62
C SER A 174 1.94 -24.78 17.02
N LYS A 175 3.23 -24.64 16.67
CA LYS A 175 4.37 -25.39 17.25
C LYS A 175 5.65 -25.11 16.44
N GLY A 176 6.63 -24.44 17.05
CA GLY A 176 8.02 -24.42 16.58
C GLY A 176 8.47 -23.25 15.68
N GLN A 177 7.61 -22.28 15.36
CA GLN A 177 8.04 -21.09 14.61
C GLN A 177 8.66 -20.04 15.53
N LYS A 178 9.82 -19.51 15.14
CA LYS A 178 10.54 -18.43 15.82
C LYS A 178 10.37 -17.12 15.05
N PRO A 179 10.30 -15.98 15.77
CA PRO A 179 10.25 -14.66 15.14
C PRO A 179 11.64 -14.18 14.71
N TYR A 180 11.73 -13.67 13.48
CA TYR A 180 12.94 -13.15 12.84
C TYR A 180 12.70 -11.76 12.25
N GLY A 181 13.81 -11.10 11.91
CA GLY A 181 13.85 -9.77 11.30
C GLY A 181 13.82 -8.61 12.29
N ILE A 182 14.18 -7.42 11.83
CA ILE A 182 14.22 -6.15 12.60
C ILE A 182 12.97 -5.95 13.46
N TYR A 183 11.79 -6.24 12.90
CA TYR A 183 10.50 -6.02 13.56
C TYR A 183 9.90 -7.28 14.17
N LYS A 184 10.63 -8.41 14.17
CA LYS A 184 10.18 -9.71 14.72
C LYS A 184 8.81 -10.15 14.20
N ASN A 185 8.52 -9.84 12.95
CA ASN A 185 7.23 -10.07 12.29
C ASN A 185 7.30 -11.15 11.20
N ILE A 186 8.43 -11.85 11.09
CA ILE A 186 8.62 -12.99 10.21
C ILE A 186 8.70 -14.24 11.08
N PHE A 187 7.78 -15.17 10.87
CA PHE A 187 7.75 -16.43 11.60
C PHE A 187 8.26 -17.55 10.69
N LEU A 188 9.32 -18.24 11.13
CA LEU A 188 9.95 -19.36 10.42
C LEU A 188 10.24 -20.50 11.40
N THR A 189 10.11 -21.75 10.95
CA THR A 189 10.58 -22.91 11.71
C THR A 189 12.11 -23.06 11.62
N ASP A 190 12.69 -23.86 12.51
CA ASP A 190 14.14 -24.14 12.48
C ASP A 190 14.57 -24.83 11.17
N GLU A 191 13.72 -25.66 10.57
CA GLU A 191 13.95 -26.29 9.26
C GLU A 191 13.91 -25.25 8.14
N GLU A 192 12.90 -24.38 8.13
CA GLU A 192 12.76 -23.33 7.12
C GLU A 192 13.93 -22.35 7.15
N TYR A 193 14.38 -21.97 8.34
CA TYR A 193 15.54 -21.09 8.51
C TYR A 193 16.84 -21.77 8.04
N LYS A 194 17.00 -23.07 8.31
CA LYS A 194 18.15 -23.86 7.85
C LYS A 194 18.18 -23.96 6.33
N ASP A 195 17.04 -24.22 5.69
CA ASP A 195 16.93 -24.27 4.23
C ASP A 195 17.28 -22.93 3.58
N LEU A 196 16.75 -21.82 4.13
CA LEU A 196 17.09 -20.48 3.68
C LEU A 196 18.58 -20.18 3.86
N THR A 197 19.21 -20.70 4.92
CA THR A 197 20.64 -20.50 5.16
C THR A 197 21.48 -21.27 4.15
N ASN A 198 21.05 -22.47 3.76
CA ASN A 198 21.72 -23.25 2.73
C ASN A 198 21.60 -22.59 1.34
N GLU A 199 20.46 -21.99 1.04
CA GLU A 199 20.15 -21.43 -0.29
C GLU A 199 20.68 -19.99 -0.48
N LEU A 200 20.54 -19.13 0.54
CA LEU A 200 20.96 -17.72 0.50
C LEU A 200 22.33 -17.47 1.16
N GLY A 201 22.86 -18.42 1.93
CA GLY A 201 24.13 -18.29 2.63
C GLY A 201 24.16 -17.08 3.58
N SER A 202 25.23 -16.28 3.50
CA SER A 202 25.43 -15.09 4.32
C SER A 202 24.44 -13.95 4.06
N ARG A 203 23.63 -14.02 3.00
CA ARG A 203 22.64 -12.99 2.65
C ARG A 203 21.27 -13.21 3.28
N ILE A 204 21.08 -14.31 4.01
CA ILE A 204 19.78 -14.61 4.64
C ILE A 204 19.26 -13.46 5.52
N SER A 205 20.13 -12.85 6.34
CA SER A 205 19.75 -11.76 7.24
C SER A 205 19.24 -10.55 6.48
N GLU A 206 19.87 -10.20 5.36
CA GLU A 206 19.46 -9.07 4.52
C GLU A 206 18.03 -9.25 3.99
N TYR A 207 17.70 -10.44 3.47
CA TYR A 207 16.37 -10.70 2.91
C TYR A 207 15.30 -10.84 3.97
N ILE A 208 15.62 -11.43 5.13
CA ILE A 208 14.73 -11.44 6.30
C ILE A 208 14.43 -9.99 6.72
N ASP A 209 15.45 -9.16 6.89
CA ASP A 209 15.24 -7.78 7.35
C ASP A 209 14.52 -6.91 6.31
N ARG A 210 14.77 -7.16 5.03
CA ARG A 210 14.08 -6.50 3.93
C ARG A 210 12.60 -6.87 3.90
N LEU A 211 12.27 -8.16 4.04
CA LEU A 211 10.87 -8.59 4.12
C LEU A 211 10.23 -8.07 5.41
N SER A 212 10.95 -8.08 6.53
CA SER A 212 10.46 -7.61 7.84
C SER A 212 10.08 -6.13 7.77
N SER A 213 10.98 -5.32 7.19
CA SER A 213 10.77 -3.90 6.94
C SER A 213 9.65 -3.66 5.95
N TYR A 214 9.58 -4.45 4.87
CA TYR A 214 8.54 -4.31 3.87
C TYR A 214 7.15 -4.66 4.41
N MET A 215 7.02 -5.76 5.14
CA MET A 215 5.77 -6.15 5.80
C MET A 215 5.32 -5.09 6.80
N LYS A 216 6.27 -4.54 7.57
CA LYS A 216 5.98 -3.47 8.53
C LYS A 216 5.61 -2.16 7.85
N ALA A 217 6.30 -1.80 6.77
CA ALA A 217 6.07 -0.55 6.04
C ALA A 217 4.81 -0.59 5.16
N ASN A 218 4.42 -1.77 4.67
CA ASN A 218 3.30 -1.94 3.74
C ASN A 218 2.10 -2.68 4.37
N ASN A 219 2.12 -2.93 5.69
CA ASN A 219 1.13 -3.71 6.44
C ASN A 219 0.74 -5.03 5.73
N ARG A 220 1.70 -5.68 5.08
CA ARG A 220 1.47 -6.96 4.40
C ARG A 220 1.75 -8.12 5.35
N ALA A 221 0.83 -9.07 5.38
CA ALA A 221 1.05 -10.38 5.97
C ALA A 221 1.22 -11.38 4.83
N TYR A 222 2.31 -12.15 4.87
CA TYR A 222 2.52 -13.25 3.95
C TYR A 222 2.18 -14.54 4.67
N GLN A 223 1.44 -15.42 4.01
CA GLN A 223 1.09 -16.72 4.59
C GLN A 223 2.32 -17.62 4.75
N ASP A 224 3.29 -17.50 3.82
CA ASP A 224 4.55 -18.23 3.84
C ASP A 224 5.72 -17.26 3.67
N HIS A 225 6.44 -17.03 4.76
CA HIS A 225 7.58 -16.12 4.75
C HIS A 225 8.79 -16.70 4.01
N LYS A 226 9.01 -18.02 4.07
CA LYS A 226 10.12 -18.69 3.37
C LYS A 226 9.96 -18.56 1.87
N ALA A 227 8.78 -18.89 1.34
CA ALA A 227 8.50 -18.79 -0.09
C ALA A 227 8.66 -17.36 -0.60
N THR A 228 8.24 -16.37 0.20
CA THR A 228 8.36 -14.95 -0.17
C THR A 228 9.81 -14.50 -0.25
N ILE A 229 10.64 -14.88 0.74
CA ILE A 229 12.08 -14.59 0.75
C ILE A 229 12.78 -15.21 -0.46
N ILE A 230 12.49 -16.48 -0.77
CA ILE A 230 13.05 -17.19 -1.92
C ILE A 230 12.67 -16.50 -3.23
N ASN A 231 11.40 -16.13 -3.40
CA ASN A 231 10.95 -15.45 -4.61
C ASN A 231 11.66 -14.11 -4.82
N TRP A 232 11.89 -13.34 -3.75
CA TRP A 232 12.64 -12.08 -3.85
C TRP A 232 14.09 -12.32 -4.25
N TYR A 233 14.74 -13.33 -3.66
CA TYR A 233 16.10 -13.71 -4.00
C TYR A 233 16.25 -14.13 -5.47
N LEU A 234 15.37 -15.01 -5.97
CA LEU A 234 15.39 -15.46 -7.36
C LEU A 234 15.20 -14.31 -8.35
N ASN A 235 14.27 -13.38 -8.06
CA ASN A 235 14.03 -12.21 -8.91
C ASN A 235 15.23 -11.25 -8.94
N ASP A 236 15.91 -11.04 -7.82
CA ASP A 236 17.09 -10.18 -7.76
C ASP A 236 18.29 -10.83 -8.47
N GLN A 237 18.44 -12.15 -8.39
CA GLN A 237 19.44 -12.89 -9.17
C GLN A 237 19.16 -12.77 -10.68
N ALA A 238 17.91 -12.92 -11.12
CA ALA A 238 17.52 -12.78 -12.53
C ALA A 238 17.78 -11.37 -13.07
N LYS A 239 17.53 -10.32 -12.27
CA LYS A 239 17.88 -8.94 -12.62
C LYS A 239 19.40 -8.75 -12.73
N SER A 240 20.18 -9.35 -11.82
CA SER A 240 21.65 -9.25 -11.87
C SER A 240 22.26 -9.95 -13.10
N ILE A 241 21.63 -11.03 -13.58
CA ILE A 241 22.05 -11.77 -14.78
C ILE A 241 21.73 -10.95 -16.04
N ASN A 242 20.56 -10.31 -16.10
CA ASN A 242 20.18 -9.44 -17.22
C ASN A 242 21.07 -8.18 -17.30
N ASP A 243 21.46 -7.60 -16.16
CA ASP A 243 22.41 -6.47 -16.09
C ASP A 243 23.84 -6.87 -16.50
N LYS A 244 24.27 -8.11 -16.21
CA LYS A 244 25.57 -8.62 -16.67
C LYS A 244 25.57 -8.94 -18.16
N SER A 245 24.45 -9.42 -18.71
CA SER A 245 24.27 -9.67 -20.15
C SER A 245 24.35 -8.37 -20.96
N THR A 246 23.74 -7.28 -20.49
CA THR A 246 23.79 -5.97 -21.15
C THR A 246 25.18 -5.33 -21.11
N ARG A 247 25.97 -5.56 -20.05
CA ARG A 247 27.36 -5.07 -19.98
C ARG A 247 28.33 -5.89 -20.86
N LYS A 248 28.01 -7.14 -21.19
CA LYS A 248 28.86 -8.00 -22.02
C LYS A 248 28.74 -7.69 -23.53
N MET A 249 27.66 -7.04 -23.97
CA MET A 249 27.42 -6.65 -25.37
C MET A 249 28.09 -5.32 -25.80
N ASN A 250 28.79 -4.62 -24.90
CA ASN A 250 29.38 -3.29 -25.15
C ASN A 250 30.92 -3.29 -25.29
N TYR A 251 31.53 -4.40 -25.72
CA TYR A 251 33.00 -4.51 -25.84
C TYR A 251 33.54 -5.07 -27.16
N ASP A 252 32.80 -5.03 -28.28
CA ASP A 252 33.33 -5.54 -29.57
C ASP A 252 33.07 -4.63 -30.79
N ILE A 253 33.03 -3.31 -30.62
CA ILE A 253 33.10 -2.38 -31.78
C ILE A 253 34.12 -1.28 -31.46
N GLY A 254 35.39 -1.56 -31.75
CA GLY A 254 36.45 -0.59 -31.49
C GLY A 254 37.88 -0.97 -31.87
N GLU A 255 38.11 -1.74 -32.94
CA GLU A 255 39.39 -1.81 -33.69
C GLU A 255 39.00 -2.15 -35.15
N SER A 256 39.48 -1.56 -36.24
CA SER A 256 40.73 -0.84 -36.55
C SER A 256 40.60 -0.12 -37.91
N LEU A 257 41.36 0.98 -38.06
CA LEU A 257 41.79 1.71 -39.29
C LEU A 257 40.75 2.45 -40.13
#